data_AF-A0A4R5K298-F1
#
_entry.id   AF-A0A4R5K298-F1
#
_cell.length_a   1.000
_cell.length_b   1.000
_cell.length_c   1.000
_cell.angle_alpha   90.00
_cell.angle_beta   90.00
_cell.angle_gamma   90.00
#
_symmetry.space_group_name_H-M   'P 1'
#
loop_
_entity.id
_entity.type
_entity.pdbx_description
1 polymer ?
#
loop_
_entity_poly.entity_id
_entity_poly.type
_entity_poly.pdbx_seq_one_letter_code
_entity_poly.pdbx_strand_id
1 'polypeptide(L)'
;MPQLLRLRWLYSLLLLLPLLAMAADPLPSWYNGASRQAIEAFVGAVTQEGGKDYVAPAERIAVFDNDGTLWSEQPMYFELLFSLDEVKRLAPQHPEWKTQQPFKAVLEGDQKALAASGMDGMLKIVAATHSGVSTEAFIAQARRWLASSMHPKTKKPYTEMVFAPMLELLEYLRANGFKTYIVSGGEVAFMRAFAEEVYGIPPEQVIGTTLDARFQDKGGQLSIQRLPKLVHNDDGPGKPVSIDSLIGRRPILAFGNSDGDLQMLQWTMAGPGKRFAGLVHHTDSKREWAYDHDSKIGRLDKALIAAKQHDWTVVDMAREWKRVYPFESIESQ
;
A
#
# COMPACT_ATOMS: atom_id res chain seq x y z
N MET A 1 -25.21 -43.63 -45.15
CA MET A 1 -26.01 -42.97 -44.08
C MET A 1 -25.35 -42.82 -42.71
N PRO A 2 -24.18 -43.39 -42.32
CA PRO A 2 -23.64 -43.17 -40.96
C PRO A 2 -22.72 -41.95 -40.82
N GLN A 3 -22.20 -41.38 -41.92
CA GLN A 3 -21.29 -40.22 -41.87
C GLN A 3 -21.98 -38.87 -41.68
N LEU A 4 -23.24 -38.74 -42.10
CA LEU A 4 -24.01 -37.49 -41.98
C LEU A 4 -24.54 -37.23 -40.56
N LEU A 5 -24.65 -38.27 -39.72
CA LEU A 5 -25.05 -38.13 -38.32
C LEU A 5 -23.88 -37.66 -37.42
N ARG A 6 -22.64 -38.07 -37.69
CA ARG A 6 -21.47 -37.63 -36.90
C ARG A 6 -21.13 -36.16 -37.08
N LEU A 7 -21.45 -35.58 -38.24
CA LEU A 7 -21.13 -34.18 -38.55
C LEU A 7 -22.05 -33.20 -37.81
N ARG A 8 -23.30 -33.58 -37.52
CA ARG A 8 -24.25 -32.72 -36.77
C ARG A 8 -23.86 -32.51 -35.31
N TRP A 9 -23.25 -33.50 -34.65
CA TRP A 9 -22.77 -33.38 -33.27
C TRP A 9 -21.52 -32.49 -33.16
N LEU A 10 -20.66 -32.48 -34.19
CA LEU A 10 -19.49 -31.60 -34.27
C LEU A 10 -19.87 -30.12 -34.45
N TYR A 11 -20.92 -29.82 -35.22
CA TYR A 11 -21.43 -28.44 -35.34
C TYR A 11 -22.20 -27.98 -34.09
N SER A 12 -22.82 -28.87 -33.33
CA SER A 12 -23.43 -28.53 -32.03
C SER A 12 -22.39 -28.25 -30.93
N LEU A 13 -21.21 -28.89 -30.96
CA LEU A 13 -20.11 -28.58 -30.03
C LEU A 13 -19.38 -27.27 -30.37
N LEU A 14 -19.28 -26.91 -31.67
CA LEU A 14 -18.62 -25.69 -32.13
C LEU A 14 -19.45 -24.41 -31.89
N LEU A 15 -20.75 -24.53 -31.66
CA LEU A 15 -21.63 -23.39 -31.32
C LEU A 15 -21.77 -23.12 -29.82
N LEU A 16 -21.17 -23.94 -28.95
CA LEU A 16 -21.19 -23.76 -27.48
C LEU A 16 -19.89 -23.19 -26.90
N LEU A 17 -18.82 -23.10 -27.68
CA LEU A 17 -17.52 -22.58 -27.22
C LEU A 17 -17.40 -21.06 -27.02
N PRO A 18 -18.21 -20.15 -27.62
CA PRO A 18 -18.07 -18.73 -27.32
C PRO A 18 -18.84 -18.28 -26.06
N LEU A 19 -19.47 -19.18 -25.31
CA LEU A 19 -20.32 -18.84 -24.15
C LEU A 19 -19.64 -19.02 -22.78
N LEU A 20 -18.36 -19.44 -22.72
CA LEU A 20 -17.67 -19.75 -21.46
C LEU A 20 -16.49 -18.86 -21.11
N ALA A 21 -16.26 -17.77 -21.83
CA ALA A 21 -15.38 -16.69 -21.37
C ALA A 21 -16.22 -15.51 -20.90
N MET A 22 -17.08 -15.73 -19.88
CA MET A 22 -17.37 -14.59 -19.01
C MET A 22 -16.03 -14.24 -18.37
N ALA A 23 -15.44 -13.10 -18.77
CA ALA A 23 -14.30 -12.55 -18.07
C ALA A 23 -14.65 -12.55 -16.58
N ALA A 24 -13.80 -13.17 -15.75
CA ALA A 24 -14.00 -13.16 -14.31
C ALA A 24 -14.20 -11.70 -13.87
N ASP A 25 -15.13 -11.46 -12.95
CA ASP A 25 -15.35 -10.13 -12.39
C ASP A 25 -13.98 -9.59 -11.91
N PRO A 26 -13.46 -8.47 -12.46
CA PRO A 26 -12.13 -8.00 -12.13
C PRO A 26 -12.03 -7.41 -10.71
N LEU A 27 -13.17 -7.08 -10.09
CA LEU A 27 -13.24 -6.43 -8.77
C LEU A 27 -14.29 -7.14 -7.89
N PRO A 28 -14.14 -8.46 -7.63
CA PRO A 28 -15.18 -9.28 -7.04
C PRO A 28 -15.51 -8.91 -5.58
N SER A 29 -14.56 -8.35 -4.82
CA SER A 29 -14.77 -7.87 -3.44
C SER A 29 -15.34 -6.46 -3.36
N TRP A 30 -15.55 -5.79 -4.50
CA TRP A 30 -16.24 -4.50 -4.56
C TRP A 30 -17.73 -4.71 -4.84
N TYR A 31 -18.60 -4.05 -4.07
CA TYR A 31 -20.00 -3.89 -4.47
C TYR A 31 -20.09 -3.08 -5.77
N ASN A 32 -21.16 -3.29 -6.54
CA ASN A 32 -21.45 -2.47 -7.72
C ASN A 32 -21.94 -1.08 -7.28
N GLY A 33 -21.00 -0.26 -6.83
CA GLY A 33 -21.21 1.09 -6.30
C GLY A 33 -20.44 2.15 -7.07
N ALA A 34 -20.56 3.39 -6.60
CA ALA A 34 -20.01 4.57 -7.28
C ALA A 34 -18.48 4.49 -7.45
N SER A 35 -17.75 4.04 -6.42
CA SER A 35 -16.29 3.99 -6.48
C SER A 35 -15.80 2.96 -7.49
N ARG A 36 -16.40 1.75 -7.48
CA ARG A 36 -16.10 0.71 -8.47
C ARG A 36 -16.36 1.19 -9.90
N GLN A 37 -17.52 1.79 -10.15
CA GLN A 37 -17.89 2.30 -11.46
C GLN A 37 -16.95 3.42 -11.93
N ALA A 38 -16.53 4.30 -11.01
CA ALA A 38 -15.57 5.37 -11.32
C ALA A 38 -14.20 4.80 -11.73
N ILE A 39 -13.71 3.77 -11.02
CA ILE A 39 -12.47 3.06 -11.36
C ILE A 39 -12.57 2.42 -12.74
N GLU A 40 -13.60 1.59 -12.98
CA GLU A 40 -13.78 0.88 -14.27
C GLU A 40 -13.95 1.88 -15.43
N ALA A 41 -14.70 2.97 -15.24
CA ALA A 41 -14.90 4.01 -16.25
C ALA A 41 -13.64 4.86 -16.50
N PHE A 42 -12.78 5.03 -15.50
CA PHE A 42 -11.48 5.66 -15.68
C PHE A 42 -10.56 4.74 -16.49
N VAL A 43 -10.37 3.49 -16.03
CA VAL A 43 -9.49 2.52 -16.67
C VAL A 43 -9.91 2.29 -18.12
N GLY A 44 -11.19 2.00 -18.38
CA GLY A 44 -11.68 1.79 -19.73
C GLY A 44 -11.45 3.00 -20.66
N ALA A 45 -11.60 4.23 -20.15
CA ALA A 45 -11.36 5.42 -20.97
C ALA A 45 -9.88 5.62 -21.35
N VAL A 46 -8.95 5.36 -20.41
CA VAL A 46 -7.52 5.58 -20.67
C VAL A 46 -6.84 4.40 -21.37
N THR A 47 -7.49 3.24 -21.43
CA THR A 47 -6.97 2.07 -22.15
C THR A 47 -7.61 1.83 -23.52
N GLN A 48 -8.73 2.49 -23.83
CA GLN A 48 -9.39 2.40 -25.14
C GLN A 48 -8.52 3.02 -26.24
N GLU A 49 -7.84 2.18 -27.04
CA GLU A 49 -7.05 2.61 -28.18
C GLU A 49 -7.88 3.46 -29.15
N GLY A 50 -7.28 4.56 -29.63
CA GLY A 50 -7.94 5.55 -30.50
C GLY A 50 -8.94 6.47 -29.79
N GLY A 51 -9.21 6.26 -28.50
CA GLY A 51 -10.07 7.12 -27.68
C GLY A 51 -9.41 8.46 -27.34
N LYS A 52 -10.24 9.49 -27.09
CA LYS A 52 -9.75 10.84 -26.75
C LYS A 52 -8.94 10.90 -25.44
N ASP A 53 -9.18 9.96 -24.53
CA ASP A 53 -8.53 9.89 -23.21
C ASP A 53 -7.43 8.82 -23.18
N TYR A 54 -7.13 8.17 -24.32
CA TYR A 54 -6.17 7.09 -24.41
C TYR A 54 -4.78 7.51 -23.90
N VAL A 55 -4.20 6.67 -23.04
CA VAL A 55 -2.83 6.82 -22.54
C VAL A 55 -2.04 5.58 -22.95
N ALA A 56 -0.85 5.74 -23.54
CA ALA A 56 -0.01 4.61 -23.90
C ALA A 56 0.44 3.84 -22.64
N PRO A 57 0.59 2.50 -22.66
CA PRO A 57 0.95 1.70 -21.49
C PRO A 57 2.18 2.22 -20.71
N ALA A 58 3.18 2.74 -21.42
CA ALA A 58 4.39 3.30 -20.79
C ALA A 58 4.14 4.51 -19.87
N GLU A 59 3.00 5.19 -20.02
CA GLU A 59 2.60 6.38 -19.28
C GLU A 59 1.48 6.10 -18.25
N ARG A 60 0.97 4.87 -18.18
CA ARG A 60 -0.07 4.46 -17.24
C ARG A 60 0.54 4.19 -15.85
N ILE A 61 0.91 5.27 -15.17
CA ILE A 61 1.48 5.21 -13.82
C ILE A 61 0.34 5.34 -12.80
N ALA A 62 0.24 4.36 -11.90
CA ALA A 62 -0.65 4.38 -10.74
C ALA A 62 0.20 4.35 -9.46
N VAL A 63 -0.12 5.21 -8.49
CA VAL A 63 0.56 5.29 -7.19
C VAL A 63 -0.41 5.02 -6.03
N PHE A 64 0.06 4.34 -4.99
CA PHE A 64 -0.71 3.96 -3.82
C PHE A 64 0.09 4.26 -2.56
N ASP A 65 -0.55 4.82 -1.53
CA ASP A 65 0.00 4.66 -0.19
C ASP A 65 -0.08 3.19 0.25
N ASN A 66 0.64 2.82 1.31
CA ASN A 66 0.61 1.49 1.90
C ASN A 66 -0.27 1.44 3.16
N ASP A 67 0.15 2.11 4.23
CA ASP A 67 -0.53 2.12 5.53
C ASP A 67 -1.92 2.75 5.41
N GLY A 68 -2.98 2.01 5.76
CA GLY A 68 -4.36 2.47 5.65
C GLY A 68 -4.92 2.47 4.22
N THR A 69 -4.12 2.17 3.20
CA THR A 69 -4.55 2.16 1.79
C THR A 69 -4.47 0.77 1.16
N LEU A 70 -3.39 0.02 1.39
CA LEU A 70 -3.23 -1.37 0.92
C LEU A 70 -3.36 -2.39 2.06
N TRP A 71 -3.08 -1.98 3.30
CA TRP A 71 -3.26 -2.78 4.50
C TRP A 71 -3.75 -1.94 5.69
N SER A 72 -4.22 -2.58 6.76
CA SER A 72 -4.59 -1.88 7.99
C SER A 72 -3.38 -1.18 8.65
N GLU A 73 -3.64 -0.09 9.34
CA GLU A 73 -2.62 0.69 10.09
C GLU A 73 -2.96 0.84 11.58
N GLN A 74 -4.07 0.25 12.03
CA GLN A 74 -4.49 0.26 13.42
C GLN A 74 -4.05 -1.01 14.16
N PRO A 75 -3.78 -0.94 15.47
CA PRO A 75 -3.81 0.25 16.33
C PRO A 75 -2.57 1.15 16.19
N MET A 76 -1.63 0.77 15.32
CA MET A 76 -0.34 1.42 15.10
C MET A 76 0.25 0.93 13.78
N TYR A 77 0.95 1.80 13.05
CA TYR A 77 1.72 1.45 11.86
C TYR A 77 2.56 0.19 12.10
N PHE A 78 2.50 -0.79 11.20
CA PHE A 78 3.13 -2.09 11.43
C PHE A 78 4.66 -1.99 11.45
N GLU A 79 5.25 -1.04 10.71
CA GLU A 79 6.68 -0.72 10.80
C GLU A 79 7.06 -0.22 12.20
N LEU A 80 6.20 0.58 12.84
CA LEU A 80 6.47 1.04 14.20
C LEU A 80 6.41 -0.14 15.18
N LEU A 81 5.47 -1.07 15.02
CA LEU A 81 5.44 -2.31 15.83
C LEU A 81 6.72 -3.13 15.65
N PHE A 82 7.20 -3.29 14.41
CA PHE A 82 8.49 -3.89 14.12
C PHE A 82 9.63 -3.15 14.85
N SER A 83 9.64 -1.83 14.77
CA SER A 83 10.65 -1.00 15.41
C SER A 83 10.66 -1.15 16.94
N LEU A 84 9.48 -1.26 17.57
CA LEU A 84 9.37 -1.48 19.01
C LEU A 84 9.97 -2.83 19.44
N ASP A 85 9.77 -3.88 18.63
CA ASP A 85 10.38 -5.19 18.90
C ASP A 85 11.88 -5.18 18.61
N GLU A 86 12.33 -4.44 17.60
CA GLU A 86 13.76 -4.24 17.36
C GLU A 86 14.44 -3.48 18.50
N VAL A 87 13.79 -2.50 19.14
CA VAL A 87 14.32 -1.86 20.35
C VAL A 87 14.60 -2.90 21.43
N LYS A 88 13.67 -3.83 21.68
CA LYS A 88 13.86 -4.90 22.69
C LYS A 88 14.99 -5.84 22.29
N ARG A 89 15.06 -6.23 21.01
CA ARG A 89 16.10 -7.13 20.48
C ARG A 89 17.50 -6.51 20.55
N LEU A 90 17.60 -5.22 20.27
CA LEU A 90 18.86 -4.47 20.24
C LEU A 90 19.26 -3.94 21.62
N ALA A 91 18.36 -3.89 22.60
CA ALA A 91 18.64 -3.38 23.96
C ALA A 91 19.91 -3.94 24.63
N PRO A 92 20.30 -5.22 24.48
CA PRO A 92 21.57 -5.71 25.04
C PRO A 92 22.82 -5.01 24.48
N GLN A 93 22.72 -4.41 23.28
CA GLN A 93 23.79 -3.66 22.61
C GLN A 93 23.72 -2.15 22.90
N HIS A 94 22.64 -1.70 23.54
CA HIS A 94 22.33 -0.28 23.79
C HIS A 94 21.96 -0.05 25.26
N PRO A 95 22.92 -0.13 26.20
CA PRO A 95 22.65 0.06 27.63
C PRO A 95 22.04 1.42 27.96
N GLU A 96 22.33 2.45 27.16
CA GLU A 96 21.79 3.81 27.30
C GLU A 96 20.25 3.87 27.16
N TRP A 97 19.66 2.98 26.36
CA TRP A 97 18.21 2.92 26.14
C TRP A 97 17.40 2.62 27.39
N LYS A 98 18.01 2.06 28.44
CA LYS A 98 17.37 1.87 29.75
C LYS A 98 16.98 3.19 30.43
N THR A 99 17.61 4.30 30.03
CA THR A 99 17.39 5.62 30.64
C THR A 99 16.93 6.68 29.64
N GLN A 100 17.22 6.49 28.35
CA GLN A 100 16.93 7.45 27.29
C GLN A 100 15.53 7.27 26.72
N GLN A 101 14.73 8.34 26.69
CA GLN A 101 13.46 8.36 25.95
C GLN A 101 13.70 8.56 24.44
N PRO A 102 12.85 7.99 23.56
CA PRO A 102 11.66 7.18 23.87
C PRO A 102 11.95 5.68 24.10
N PHE A 103 13.20 5.22 23.96
CA PHE A 103 13.57 3.80 24.07
C PHE A 103 13.22 3.18 25.42
N LYS A 104 13.43 3.93 26.51
CA LYS A 104 13.05 3.52 27.86
C LYS A 104 11.57 3.15 27.94
N ALA A 105 10.69 4.00 27.38
CA ALA A 105 9.26 3.73 27.37
C ALA A 105 8.91 2.43 26.61
N VAL A 106 9.64 2.10 25.53
CA VAL A 106 9.48 0.82 24.83
C VAL A 106 9.86 -0.35 25.73
N LEU A 107 11.01 -0.26 26.40
CA LEU A 107 11.53 -1.33 27.26
C LEU A 107 10.68 -1.57 28.51
N GLU A 108 10.05 -0.52 29.04
CA GLU A 108 9.16 -0.59 30.21
C GLU A 108 7.68 -0.85 29.84
N GLY A 109 7.35 -0.85 28.54
CA GLY A 109 5.96 -0.98 28.08
C GLY A 109 5.07 0.23 28.40
N ASP A 110 5.66 1.41 28.58
CA ASP A 110 4.94 2.65 28.91
C ASP A 110 4.29 3.26 27.67
N GLN A 111 3.07 2.79 27.38
CA GLN A 111 2.25 3.27 26.27
C GLN A 111 1.91 4.76 26.37
N LYS A 112 1.81 5.33 27.58
CA LYS A 112 1.50 6.76 27.75
C LYS A 112 2.69 7.61 27.35
N ALA A 113 3.89 7.24 27.79
CA ALA A 113 5.11 7.94 27.39
C ALA A 113 5.38 7.81 25.88
N LEU A 114 5.14 6.62 25.30
CA LEU A 114 5.24 6.44 23.84
C LEU A 114 4.24 7.34 23.09
N ALA A 115 2.98 7.36 23.50
CA ALA A 115 1.98 8.22 22.89
C ALA A 115 2.32 9.72 23.05
N ALA A 116 2.90 10.12 24.18
CA ALA A 116 3.32 11.49 24.44
C ALA A 116 4.56 11.90 23.62
N SER A 117 5.39 10.94 23.19
CA SER A 117 6.58 11.22 22.35
C SER A 117 6.23 11.68 20.93
N GLY A 118 5.00 11.40 20.49
CA GLY A 118 4.49 11.81 19.18
C GLY A 118 5.33 11.30 18.01
N MET A 119 5.16 11.94 16.85
CA MET A 119 5.85 11.54 15.62
C MET A 119 7.38 11.66 15.73
N ASP A 120 7.90 12.67 16.43
CA ASP A 120 9.35 12.84 16.63
C ASP A 120 9.96 11.65 17.41
N GLY A 121 9.28 11.18 18.47
CA GLY A 121 9.69 9.98 19.19
C GLY A 121 9.66 8.73 18.32
N MET A 122 8.61 8.57 17.51
CA MET A 122 8.49 7.45 16.58
C MET A 122 9.62 7.45 15.53
N LEU A 123 9.91 8.61 14.93
CA LEU A 123 11.02 8.75 13.97
C LEU A 123 12.39 8.44 14.58
N LYS A 124 12.62 8.82 15.85
CA LYS A 124 13.85 8.47 16.59
C LYS A 124 13.98 6.95 16.78
N ILE A 125 12.88 6.27 17.09
CA ILE A 125 12.85 4.81 17.24
C ILE A 125 13.19 4.15 15.90
N VAL A 126 12.50 4.54 14.83
CA VAL A 126 12.74 4.00 13.47
C VAL A 126 14.20 4.23 13.07
N ALA A 127 14.70 5.46 13.14
CA ALA A 127 16.08 5.78 12.74
C ALA A 127 17.13 4.95 13.48
N ALA A 128 16.95 4.72 14.78
CA ALA A 128 17.88 3.96 15.61
C ALA A 128 17.82 2.44 15.35
N THR A 129 16.66 1.89 15.02
CA THR A 129 16.50 0.44 14.77
C THR A 129 16.73 0.05 13.32
N HIS A 130 16.68 1.02 12.40
CA HIS A 130 16.77 0.78 10.95
C HIS A 130 18.17 1.04 10.37
N SER A 131 19.16 1.39 11.20
CA SER A 131 20.51 1.78 10.75
C SER A 131 21.61 0.97 11.45
N GLY A 132 22.87 1.16 11.05
CA GLY A 132 24.02 0.45 11.63
C GLY A 132 24.20 -0.99 11.13
N VAL A 133 23.40 -1.41 10.15
CA VAL A 133 23.43 -2.74 9.53
C VAL A 133 23.45 -2.62 8.00
N SER A 134 23.75 -3.70 7.30
CA SER A 134 23.59 -3.72 5.84
C SER A 134 22.12 -3.75 5.44
N THR A 135 21.80 -3.24 4.25
CA THR A 135 20.44 -3.26 3.70
C THR A 135 19.90 -4.68 3.58
N GLU A 136 20.73 -5.64 3.15
CA GLU A 136 20.34 -7.04 3.04
C GLU A 136 20.02 -7.65 4.42
N ALA A 137 20.83 -7.34 5.44
CA ALA A 137 20.61 -7.81 6.80
C ALA A 137 19.32 -7.23 7.41
N PHE A 138 19.06 -5.94 7.17
CA PHE A 138 17.83 -5.28 7.60
C PHE A 138 16.59 -5.90 6.96
N ILE A 139 16.58 -6.05 5.63
CA ILE A 139 15.46 -6.67 4.91
C ILE A 139 15.22 -8.10 5.40
N ALA A 140 16.28 -8.89 5.63
CA ALA A 140 16.15 -10.23 6.17
C ALA A 140 15.55 -10.24 7.59
N GLN A 141 15.85 -9.24 8.42
CA GLN A 141 15.26 -9.09 9.75
C GLN A 141 13.78 -8.71 9.68
N ALA A 142 13.43 -7.74 8.83
CA ALA A 142 12.03 -7.37 8.58
C ALA A 142 11.19 -8.56 8.09
N ARG A 143 11.73 -9.35 7.13
CA ARG A 143 11.09 -10.59 6.66
C ARG A 143 10.84 -11.60 7.78
N ARG A 144 11.83 -11.84 8.65
CA ARG A 144 11.66 -12.76 9.79
C ARG A 144 10.59 -12.27 10.77
N TRP A 145 10.56 -10.97 11.05
CA TRP A 145 9.54 -10.40 11.92
C TRP A 145 8.15 -10.55 11.30
N LEU A 146 7.99 -10.22 10.02
CA LEU A 146 6.72 -10.36 9.30
C LEU A 146 6.22 -11.81 9.23
N ALA A 147 7.13 -12.77 9.09
CA ALA A 147 6.78 -14.20 9.04
C ALA A 147 6.32 -14.79 10.39
N SER A 148 6.61 -14.13 11.51
CA SER A 148 6.33 -14.65 12.86
C SER A 148 5.39 -13.78 13.68
N SER A 149 5.23 -12.51 13.32
CA SER A 149 4.46 -11.54 14.08
C SER A 149 3.01 -11.50 13.63
N MET A 150 2.12 -11.42 14.61
CA MET A 150 0.68 -11.42 14.38
C MET A 150 0.03 -10.16 14.92
N HIS A 151 -0.97 -9.67 14.22
CA HIS A 151 -1.79 -8.56 14.64
C HIS A 151 -2.56 -8.93 15.93
N PRO A 152 -2.52 -8.09 16.98
CA PRO A 152 -2.96 -8.48 18.33
C PRO A 152 -4.45 -8.78 18.45
N LYS A 153 -5.31 -8.11 17.67
CA LYS A 153 -6.78 -8.30 17.71
C LYS A 153 -7.22 -9.50 16.87
N THR A 154 -6.72 -9.60 15.63
CA THR A 154 -7.17 -10.58 14.63
C THR A 154 -6.41 -11.90 14.68
N LYS A 155 -5.22 -11.92 15.32
CA LYS A 155 -4.31 -13.07 15.36
C LYS A 155 -3.87 -13.57 13.99
N LYS A 156 -3.90 -12.68 13.00
CA LYS A 156 -3.41 -12.93 11.65
C LYS A 156 -2.01 -12.35 11.45
N PRO A 157 -1.15 -12.94 10.61
CA PRO A 157 0.08 -12.29 10.16
C PRO A 157 -0.23 -10.87 9.64
N TYR A 158 0.67 -9.92 9.87
CA TYR A 158 0.48 -8.55 9.36
C TYR A 158 0.37 -8.52 7.82
N THR A 159 1.03 -9.44 7.13
CA THR A 159 0.91 -9.62 5.66
C THR A 159 -0.44 -10.18 5.21
N GLU A 160 -1.27 -10.72 6.12
CA GLU A 160 -2.67 -11.08 5.85
C GLU A 160 -3.65 -9.94 6.17
N MET A 161 -3.20 -8.86 6.83
CA MET A 161 -4.01 -7.69 7.16
C MET A 161 -4.14 -6.69 5.99
N VAL A 162 -4.10 -7.21 4.77
CA VAL A 162 -4.18 -6.46 3.50
C VAL A 162 -5.61 -6.38 3.00
N PHE A 163 -5.95 -5.34 2.23
CA PHE A 163 -7.31 -5.15 1.74
C PHE A 163 -7.54 -5.92 0.44
N ALA A 164 -8.39 -6.96 0.49
CA ALA A 164 -8.73 -7.77 -0.68
C ALA A 164 -9.22 -6.94 -1.89
N PRO A 165 -10.12 -5.94 -1.71
CA PRO A 165 -10.53 -5.07 -2.80
C PRO A 165 -9.36 -4.30 -3.45
N MET A 166 -8.35 -3.93 -2.68
CA MET A 166 -7.19 -3.20 -3.19
C MET A 166 -6.19 -4.12 -3.90
N LEU A 167 -6.04 -5.37 -3.45
CA LEU A 167 -5.28 -6.38 -4.21
C LEU A 167 -5.90 -6.62 -5.59
N GLU A 168 -7.22 -6.72 -5.66
CA GLU A 168 -7.97 -6.87 -6.91
C GLU A 168 -7.80 -5.64 -7.80
N LEU A 169 -7.82 -4.43 -7.24
CA LEU A 169 -7.55 -3.20 -7.99
C LEU A 169 -6.13 -3.17 -8.57
N LEU A 170 -5.12 -3.57 -7.79
CA LEU A 170 -3.74 -3.66 -8.26
C LEU A 170 -3.61 -4.65 -9.43
N GLU A 171 -4.24 -5.82 -9.33
CA GLU A 171 -4.26 -6.81 -10.41
C GLU A 171 -4.99 -6.29 -11.66
N TYR A 172 -6.17 -5.70 -11.48
CA TYR A 172 -6.96 -5.11 -12.57
C TYR A 172 -6.18 -4.03 -13.32
N LEU A 173 -5.47 -3.16 -12.60
CA LEU A 173 -4.64 -2.11 -13.21
C LEU A 173 -3.47 -2.70 -14.00
N ARG A 174 -2.74 -3.67 -13.44
CA ARG A 174 -1.65 -4.35 -14.15
C ARG A 174 -2.14 -5.09 -15.40
N ALA A 175 -3.29 -5.76 -15.33
CA ALA A 175 -3.92 -6.41 -16.47
C ALA A 175 -4.29 -5.41 -17.59
N ASN A 176 -4.48 -4.13 -17.23
CA ASN A 176 -4.75 -3.02 -18.14
C ASN A 176 -3.48 -2.20 -18.50
N GLY A 177 -2.29 -2.75 -18.24
CA GLY A 177 -1.01 -2.17 -18.65
C GLY A 177 -0.54 -0.99 -17.80
N PHE A 178 -1.06 -0.84 -16.58
CA PHE A 178 -0.52 0.11 -15.62
C PHE A 178 0.75 -0.43 -14.93
N LYS A 179 1.63 0.49 -14.55
CA LYS A 179 2.67 0.25 -13.55
C LYS A 179 2.17 0.75 -12.20
N THR A 180 2.18 -0.13 -11.20
CA THR A 180 1.65 0.14 -9.86
C THR A 180 2.80 0.38 -8.88
N TYR A 181 2.90 1.59 -8.36
CA TYR A 181 3.92 2.00 -7.40
C TYR A 181 3.34 2.17 -6.00
N ILE A 182 4.15 1.88 -4.97
CA ILE A 182 3.91 2.34 -3.60
C ILE A 182 4.64 3.67 -3.41
N VAL A 183 3.98 4.65 -2.78
CA VAL A 183 4.52 5.94 -2.36
C VAL A 183 4.01 6.23 -0.95
N SER A 184 4.85 5.97 0.06
CA SER A 184 4.41 5.89 1.45
C SER A 184 5.40 6.48 2.45
N GLY A 185 4.87 7.06 3.53
CA GLY A 185 5.67 7.56 4.63
C GLY A 185 6.48 6.48 5.37
N GLY A 186 6.13 5.20 5.22
CA GLY A 186 6.90 4.08 5.75
C GLY A 186 8.30 3.95 5.13
N GLU A 187 9.24 3.31 5.83
CA GLU A 187 10.61 3.16 5.34
C GLU A 187 10.70 2.17 4.17
N VAL A 188 11.41 2.59 3.12
CA VAL A 188 11.43 1.91 1.82
C VAL A 188 11.96 0.47 1.90
N ALA A 189 12.98 0.18 2.71
CA ALA A 189 13.52 -1.17 2.83
C ALA A 189 12.60 -2.09 3.66
N PHE A 190 11.86 -1.56 4.65
CA PHE A 190 10.84 -2.33 5.37
C PHE A 190 9.73 -2.76 4.40
N MET A 191 9.21 -1.84 3.59
CA MET A 191 8.19 -2.17 2.58
C MET A 191 8.69 -3.16 1.52
N ARG A 192 9.92 -2.99 1.03
CA ARG A 192 10.55 -3.93 0.09
C ARG A 192 10.74 -5.35 0.65
N ALA A 193 10.64 -5.53 1.97
CA ALA A 193 10.72 -6.84 2.57
C ALA A 193 9.54 -7.75 2.17
N PHE A 194 8.37 -7.17 1.84
CA PHE A 194 7.13 -7.92 1.63
C PHE A 194 6.31 -7.52 0.39
N ALA A 195 6.44 -6.27 -0.09
CA ALA A 195 5.53 -5.72 -1.11
C ALA A 195 5.44 -6.55 -2.41
N GLU A 196 6.55 -7.17 -2.83
CA GLU A 196 6.56 -7.99 -4.05
C GLU A 196 5.71 -9.26 -3.88
N GLU A 197 5.88 -9.97 -2.77
CA GLU A 197 5.13 -11.19 -2.46
C GLU A 197 3.65 -10.91 -2.19
N VAL A 198 3.37 -9.81 -1.49
CA VAL A 198 2.02 -9.51 -0.97
C VAL A 198 1.17 -8.73 -1.98
N TYR A 199 1.77 -7.79 -2.72
CA TYR A 199 1.06 -6.89 -3.63
C TYR A 199 1.37 -7.12 -5.11
N GLY A 200 2.41 -7.90 -5.42
CA GLY A 200 2.95 -8.00 -6.77
C GLY A 200 3.63 -6.72 -7.25
N ILE A 201 4.16 -5.91 -6.32
CA ILE A 201 4.87 -4.65 -6.60
C ILE A 201 6.37 -4.87 -6.35
N PRO A 202 7.21 -4.90 -7.41
CA PRO A 202 8.63 -5.21 -7.26
C PRO A 202 9.40 -4.07 -6.57
N PRO A 203 10.59 -4.34 -6.01
CA PRO A 203 11.31 -3.37 -5.17
C PRO A 203 11.58 -2.00 -5.82
N GLU A 204 11.82 -1.94 -7.13
CA GLU A 204 12.02 -0.70 -7.89
C GLU A 204 10.74 0.15 -8.07
N GLN A 205 9.57 -0.42 -7.74
CA GLN A 205 8.28 0.28 -7.72
C GLN A 205 7.82 0.58 -6.29
N VAL A 206 8.68 0.36 -5.29
CA VAL A 206 8.45 0.76 -3.90
C VAL A 206 9.24 2.02 -3.59
N ILE A 207 8.51 3.09 -3.27
CA ILE A 207 9.03 4.39 -2.88
C ILE A 207 8.55 4.66 -1.45
N GLY A 208 9.47 5.13 -0.61
CA GLY A 208 9.14 5.52 0.75
C GLY A 208 10.22 6.33 1.42
N THR A 209 10.03 6.57 2.71
CA THR A 209 10.99 7.27 3.55
C THR A 209 12.36 6.58 3.47
N THR A 210 13.40 7.37 3.24
CA THR A 210 14.73 6.86 2.87
C THR A 210 15.79 7.34 3.84
N LEU A 211 16.56 6.40 4.38
CA LEU A 211 17.78 6.67 5.15
C LEU A 211 19.00 6.75 4.23
N ASP A 212 20.00 7.50 4.68
CA ASP A 212 21.30 7.63 4.03
C ASP A 212 22.02 6.27 4.04
N ALA A 213 22.85 6.04 3.03
CA ALA A 213 23.54 4.78 2.86
C ALA A 213 24.94 5.01 2.30
N ARG A 214 25.85 4.10 2.65
CA ARG A 214 27.21 4.10 2.08
C ARG A 214 27.57 2.72 1.56
N PHE A 215 28.28 2.70 0.44
CA PHE A 215 28.99 1.52 0.00
C PHE A 215 30.11 1.19 0.98
N GLN A 216 30.26 -0.08 1.35
CA GLN A 216 31.33 -0.57 2.18
C GLN A 216 31.95 -1.82 1.56
N ASP A 217 33.28 -1.82 1.48
CA ASP A 217 34.10 -3.01 1.27
C ASP A 217 34.77 -3.38 2.60
N LYS A 218 34.45 -4.57 3.12
CA LYS A 218 35.10 -5.13 4.30
C LYS A 218 35.82 -6.42 3.92
N GLY A 219 37.02 -6.29 3.36
CA GLY A 219 37.87 -7.44 3.01
C GLY A 219 37.30 -8.27 1.85
N GLY A 220 36.73 -7.60 0.84
CA GLY A 220 36.08 -8.22 -0.32
C GLY A 220 34.58 -8.49 -0.12
N GLN A 221 34.05 -8.33 1.09
CA GLN A 221 32.61 -8.39 1.34
C GLN A 221 31.99 -7.02 1.08
N LEU A 222 31.40 -6.86 -0.11
CA LEU A 222 30.74 -5.64 -0.54
C LEU A 222 29.32 -5.57 0.03
N SER A 223 28.92 -4.40 0.53
CA SER A 223 27.59 -4.18 1.09
C SER A 223 27.16 -2.72 1.05
N ILE A 224 25.85 -2.49 1.13
CA ILE A 224 25.28 -1.16 1.35
C ILE A 224 24.92 -1.03 2.83
N GLN A 225 25.61 -0.13 3.53
CA GLN A 225 25.44 0.10 4.96
C GLN A 225 24.47 1.24 5.19
N ARG A 226 23.44 0.98 6.01
CA ARG A 226 22.40 1.95 6.36
C ARG A 226 22.88 2.87 7.48
N LEU A 227 22.76 4.18 7.28
CA LEU A 227 23.23 5.20 8.20
C LEU A 227 22.06 5.82 8.98
N PRO A 228 22.28 6.28 10.23
CA PRO A 228 21.25 6.89 11.08
C PRO A 228 20.99 8.35 10.66
N LYS A 229 20.68 8.58 9.38
CA LYS A 229 20.44 9.91 8.83
C LYS A 229 19.32 9.84 7.82
N LEU A 230 18.28 10.64 8.03
CA LEU A 230 17.18 10.78 7.09
C LEU A 230 17.65 11.53 5.84
N VAL A 231 17.42 10.96 4.66
CA VAL A 231 17.65 11.63 3.37
C VAL A 231 16.36 12.29 2.88
N HIS A 232 15.25 11.55 2.96
CA HIS A 232 13.96 12.02 2.47
C HIS A 232 12.82 11.43 3.30
N ASN A 233 11.86 12.28 3.67
CA ASN A 233 10.59 11.89 4.29
C ASN A 233 9.52 11.81 3.20
N ASP A 234 9.01 10.62 2.91
CA ASP A 234 8.07 10.40 1.81
C ASP A 234 6.60 10.53 2.25
N ASP A 235 6.29 11.62 2.95
CA ASP A 235 4.95 11.91 3.45
C ASP A 235 4.52 13.35 3.15
N GLY A 236 3.21 13.56 2.97
CA GLY A 236 2.65 14.86 2.61
C GLY A 236 3.30 15.44 1.36
N PRO A 237 3.88 16.67 1.42
CA PRO A 237 4.61 17.26 0.30
C PRO A 237 5.83 16.46 -0.19
N GLY A 238 6.33 15.49 0.60
CA GLY A 238 7.42 14.61 0.18
C GLY A 238 7.05 13.64 -0.93
N LYS A 239 5.80 13.15 -0.93
CA LYS A 239 5.28 12.19 -1.92
C LYS A 239 5.40 12.68 -3.38
N PRO A 240 4.92 13.88 -3.76
CA PRO A 240 5.09 14.36 -5.14
C PRO A 240 6.56 14.58 -5.53
N VAL A 241 7.44 14.91 -4.59
CA VAL A 241 8.88 15.05 -4.85
C VAL A 241 9.52 13.70 -5.18
N SER A 242 9.14 12.63 -4.46
CA SER A 242 9.63 11.29 -4.75
C SER A 242 9.09 10.75 -6.08
N ILE A 243 7.81 11.01 -6.36
CA ILE A 243 7.20 10.68 -7.66
C ILE A 243 7.97 11.32 -8.80
N ASP A 244 8.25 12.63 -8.72
CA ASP A 244 8.97 13.35 -9.76
C ASP A 244 10.41 12.85 -9.91
N SER A 245 11.12 12.68 -8.80
CA SER A 245 12.54 12.30 -8.82
C SER A 245 12.82 10.83 -9.17
N LEU A 246 11.96 9.90 -8.78
CA LEU A 246 12.20 8.46 -8.94
C LEU A 246 11.43 7.84 -10.10
N ILE A 247 10.19 8.26 -10.34
CA ILE A 247 9.40 7.77 -11.48
C ILE A 247 9.71 8.62 -12.72
N GLY A 248 9.97 9.92 -12.55
CA GLY A 248 10.17 10.86 -13.66
C GLY A 248 8.91 11.09 -14.48
N ARG A 249 7.73 10.69 -13.95
CA ARG A 249 6.43 10.78 -14.62
C ARG A 249 5.35 11.06 -13.60
N ARG A 250 4.48 12.02 -13.92
CA ARG A 250 3.28 12.28 -13.14
C ARG A 250 2.30 11.10 -13.27
N PRO A 251 1.75 10.56 -12.16
CA PRO A 251 0.74 9.52 -12.19
C PRO A 251 -0.52 9.97 -12.91
N ILE A 252 -1.28 8.99 -13.42
CA ILE A 252 -2.64 9.23 -13.91
C ILE A 252 -3.72 8.75 -12.93
N LEU A 253 -3.32 7.92 -11.96
CA LEU A 253 -4.16 7.40 -10.89
C LEU A 253 -3.39 7.43 -9.58
N ALA A 254 -4.03 7.91 -8.51
CA ALA A 254 -3.48 7.87 -7.16
C ALA A 254 -4.54 7.43 -6.14
N PHE A 255 -4.15 6.60 -5.18
CA PHE A 255 -4.95 6.20 -4.03
C PHE A 255 -4.19 6.46 -2.72
N GLY A 256 -4.90 6.99 -1.73
CA GLY A 256 -4.43 7.17 -0.37
C GLY A 256 -5.56 6.96 0.64
N ASN A 257 -5.35 7.35 1.88
CA ASN A 257 -6.39 7.31 2.93
C ASN A 257 -6.27 8.41 3.97
N SER A 258 -5.25 9.27 3.91
CA SER A 258 -4.93 10.23 4.96
C SER A 258 -4.61 11.63 4.43
N ASP A 259 -4.46 12.58 5.34
CA ASP A 259 -3.96 13.94 5.03
C ASP A 259 -2.52 13.93 4.51
N GLY A 260 -1.75 12.88 4.79
CA GLY A 260 -0.42 12.66 4.22
C GLY A 260 -0.44 12.40 2.70
N ASP A 261 -1.60 12.02 2.15
CA ASP A 261 -1.77 11.77 0.72
C ASP A 261 -2.24 12.99 -0.08
N LEU A 262 -2.65 14.06 0.61
CA LEU A 262 -3.29 15.20 -0.01
C LEU A 262 -2.48 15.73 -1.21
N GLN A 263 -1.18 15.96 -1.03
CA GLN A 263 -0.34 16.51 -2.09
C GLN A 263 -0.05 15.49 -3.22
N MET A 264 -0.01 14.20 -2.92
CA MET A 264 0.09 13.15 -3.95
C MET A 264 -1.15 13.15 -4.86
N LEU A 265 -2.34 13.22 -4.26
CA LEU A 265 -3.61 13.28 -4.98
C LEU A 265 -3.72 14.59 -5.79
N GLN A 266 -3.41 15.74 -5.19
CA GLN A 266 -3.38 17.04 -5.88
C GLN A 266 -2.41 17.04 -7.07
N TRP A 267 -1.19 16.51 -6.87
CA TRP A 267 -0.18 16.46 -7.92
C TRP A 267 -0.64 15.61 -9.11
N THR A 268 -1.26 14.47 -8.84
CA THR A 268 -1.82 13.58 -9.86
C THR A 268 -2.92 14.28 -10.67
N MET A 269 -3.85 14.95 -9.98
CA MET A 269 -4.98 15.65 -10.59
C MET A 269 -4.59 16.92 -11.34
N ALA A 270 -3.44 17.54 -11.03
CA ALA A 270 -2.95 18.71 -11.74
C ALA A 270 -2.43 18.41 -13.16
N GLY A 271 -2.35 17.13 -13.56
CA GLY A 271 -1.90 16.70 -14.89
C GLY A 271 -2.94 16.90 -15.99
N PRO A 272 -2.52 17.01 -17.27
CA PRO A 272 -3.45 17.11 -18.40
C PRO A 272 -4.13 15.77 -18.70
N GLY A 273 -5.32 15.81 -19.30
CA GLY A 273 -6.06 14.60 -19.67
C GLY A 273 -6.82 13.96 -18.50
N LYS A 274 -7.42 12.79 -18.72
CA LYS A 274 -8.22 12.11 -17.69
C LYS A 274 -7.32 11.65 -16.53
N ARG A 275 -7.73 11.92 -15.30
CA ARG A 275 -7.01 11.58 -14.06
C ARG A 275 -7.96 10.99 -13.03
N PHE A 276 -7.40 10.24 -12.08
CA PHE A 276 -8.15 9.62 -11.00
C PHE A 276 -7.45 9.86 -9.66
N ALA A 277 -8.23 10.29 -8.66
CA ALA A 277 -7.82 10.37 -7.26
C ALA A 277 -8.85 9.61 -6.41
N GLY A 278 -8.36 8.71 -5.57
CA GLY A 278 -9.15 7.88 -4.67
C GLY A 278 -8.69 8.00 -3.22
N LEU A 279 -9.64 7.97 -2.29
CA LEU A 279 -9.39 7.83 -0.86
C LEU A 279 -10.11 6.60 -0.31
N VAL A 280 -9.43 5.82 0.52
CA VAL A 280 -10.08 4.82 1.37
C VAL A 280 -10.57 5.52 2.65
N HIS A 281 -11.87 5.52 2.90
CA HIS A 281 -12.45 6.02 4.15
C HIS A 281 -12.79 4.83 5.06
N HIS A 282 -12.06 4.74 6.17
CA HIS A 282 -12.22 3.70 7.19
C HIS A 282 -13.48 3.95 8.01
N THR A 283 -14.61 3.43 7.52
CA THR A 283 -15.94 3.58 8.12
C THR A 283 -16.44 2.32 8.83
N ASP A 284 -15.70 1.21 8.75
CA ASP A 284 -16.16 -0.11 9.18
C ASP A 284 -15.62 -0.54 10.54
N SER A 285 -16.28 -0.10 11.60
CA SER A 285 -15.94 -0.51 12.97
C SER A 285 -16.15 -2.00 13.30
N LYS A 286 -16.84 -2.76 12.42
CA LYS A 286 -17.17 -4.17 12.67
C LYS A 286 -16.12 -5.12 12.09
N ARG A 287 -15.74 -4.90 10.84
CA ARG A 287 -14.76 -5.73 10.10
C ARG A 287 -13.34 -5.19 10.22
N GLU A 288 -13.19 -3.87 10.35
CA GLU A 288 -11.92 -3.15 10.45
C GLU A 288 -11.98 -2.26 11.72
N TRP A 289 -11.73 -0.97 11.52
CA TRP A 289 -11.86 0.15 12.44
C TRP A 289 -12.64 1.27 11.72
N ALA A 290 -13.19 2.18 12.51
CA ALA A 290 -13.78 3.40 12.00
C ALA A 290 -13.01 4.59 12.55
N TYR A 291 -12.35 5.37 11.68
CA TYR A 291 -11.53 6.51 12.07
C TYR A 291 -11.29 7.46 10.89
N ASP A 292 -11.15 8.75 11.21
CA ASP A 292 -10.82 9.80 10.24
C ASP A 292 -10.17 11.02 10.92
N HIS A 293 -10.91 12.11 11.15
CA HIS A 293 -10.41 13.42 11.55
C HIS A 293 -9.84 13.44 12.98
N ASP A 294 -10.38 12.63 13.89
CA ASP A 294 -9.89 12.56 15.27
C ASP A 294 -8.71 11.60 15.45
N SER A 295 -8.37 10.82 14.41
CA SER A 295 -7.32 9.81 14.53
C SER A 295 -5.93 10.45 14.73
N LYS A 296 -5.07 9.73 15.44
CA LYS A 296 -3.64 10.05 15.57
C LYS A 296 -2.78 9.30 14.54
N ILE A 297 -3.35 8.26 13.92
CA ILE A 297 -2.73 7.36 12.94
C ILE A 297 -3.66 7.35 11.74
N GLY A 298 -3.16 7.70 10.55
CA GLY A 298 -3.99 7.78 9.35
C GLY A 298 -5.08 8.84 9.44
N ARG A 299 -4.77 10.01 10.02
CA ARG A 299 -5.74 11.11 10.14
C ARG A 299 -6.23 11.52 8.75
N LEU A 300 -7.55 11.56 8.58
CA LEU A 300 -8.22 11.97 7.36
C LEU A 300 -9.18 13.13 7.66
N ASP A 301 -8.80 14.35 7.31
CA ASP A 301 -9.59 15.56 7.55
C ASP A 301 -9.51 16.48 6.32
N LYS A 302 -8.35 17.08 6.08
CA LYS A 302 -8.13 17.98 4.95
C LYS A 302 -8.27 17.30 3.60
N ALA A 303 -7.77 16.07 3.46
CA ALA A 303 -7.88 15.31 2.22
C ALA A 303 -9.35 14.94 1.91
N LEU A 304 -10.16 14.68 2.94
CA LEU A 304 -11.59 14.41 2.77
C LEU A 304 -12.36 15.68 2.35
N ILE A 305 -12.01 16.84 2.92
CA ILE A 305 -12.56 18.13 2.48
C ILE A 305 -12.19 18.40 1.02
N ALA A 306 -10.92 18.21 0.66
CA ALA A 306 -10.44 18.40 -0.72
C ALA A 306 -11.14 17.44 -1.70
N ALA A 307 -11.33 16.18 -1.31
CA ALA A 307 -12.04 15.19 -2.13
C ALA A 307 -13.46 15.65 -2.47
N LYS A 308 -14.19 16.21 -1.48
CA LYS A 308 -15.52 16.77 -1.71
C LYS A 308 -15.51 18.02 -2.60
N GLN A 309 -14.47 18.84 -2.52
CA GLN A 309 -14.35 20.07 -3.33
C GLN A 309 -13.93 19.80 -4.77
N HIS A 310 -13.25 18.69 -5.02
CA HIS A 310 -12.66 18.34 -6.31
C HIS A 310 -13.23 17.06 -6.92
N ASP A 311 -14.35 16.56 -6.39
CA ASP A 311 -15.04 15.34 -6.82
C ASP A 311 -14.12 14.11 -6.92
N TRP A 312 -13.20 13.96 -5.95
CA TRP A 312 -12.39 12.74 -5.85
C TRP A 312 -13.24 11.58 -5.34
N THR A 313 -12.87 10.36 -5.74
CA THR A 313 -13.56 9.16 -5.29
C THR A 313 -13.22 8.90 -3.82
N VAL A 314 -14.24 8.75 -2.97
CA VAL A 314 -14.09 8.37 -1.56
C VAL A 314 -14.78 7.04 -1.36
N VAL A 315 -14.01 6.00 -1.08
CA VAL A 315 -14.48 4.65 -0.87
C VAL A 315 -14.97 4.50 0.57
N ASP A 316 -16.26 4.30 0.75
CA ASP A 316 -16.83 3.96 2.06
C ASP A 316 -16.62 2.46 2.32
N MET A 317 -15.60 2.11 3.12
CA MET A 317 -15.21 0.72 3.37
C MET A 317 -16.40 -0.16 3.81
N ALA A 318 -17.20 0.33 4.74
CA ALA A 318 -18.33 -0.41 5.28
C ALA A 318 -19.40 -0.73 4.23
N ARG A 319 -19.60 0.18 3.27
CA ARG A 319 -20.69 0.09 2.29
C ARG A 319 -20.27 -0.48 0.95
N GLU A 320 -19.02 -0.28 0.55
CA GLU A 320 -18.56 -0.57 -0.81
C GLU A 320 -17.71 -1.84 -0.91
N TRP A 321 -17.16 -2.34 0.20
CA TRP A 321 -16.41 -3.59 0.22
C TRP A 321 -17.25 -4.75 0.74
N LYS A 322 -17.33 -5.83 -0.04
CA LYS A 322 -18.01 -7.08 0.34
C LYS A 322 -17.26 -7.83 1.43
N ARG A 323 -15.94 -7.73 1.41
CA ARG A 323 -15.01 -8.20 2.44
C ARG A 323 -13.85 -7.24 2.55
N VAL A 324 -13.25 -7.15 3.73
CA VAL A 324 -12.07 -6.30 3.97
C VAL A 324 -10.81 -7.12 3.67
N TYR A 325 -10.71 -8.32 4.26
CA TYR A 325 -9.49 -9.13 4.19
C TYR A 325 -9.65 -10.40 3.32
N PRO A 326 -8.58 -10.92 2.70
CA PRO A 326 -8.64 -12.14 1.90
C PRO A 326 -9.12 -13.38 2.64
N PHE A 327 -8.87 -13.46 3.96
CA PHE A 327 -9.26 -14.59 4.80
C PHE A 327 -10.75 -14.57 5.20
N GLU A 328 -11.49 -13.51 4.87
CA GLU A 328 -12.93 -13.45 5.06
C GLU A 328 -13.66 -14.14 3.91
N SER A 329 -14.75 -14.85 4.23
CA SER A 329 -15.68 -15.37 3.23
C SER A 329 -16.53 -14.23 2.65
N ILE A 330 -16.71 -14.23 1.32
CA ILE A 330 -17.73 -13.36 0.69
C ILE A 330 -19.09 -14.03 0.95
N GLU A 331 -19.91 -13.43 1.81
CA GLU A 331 -21.30 -13.88 1.95
C GLU A 331 -22.03 -13.65 0.63
N SER A 332 -22.59 -14.72 0.05
CA SER A 332 -23.49 -14.62 -1.10
C SER A 332 -24.78 -13.95 -0.64
N GLN A 333 -25.06 -12.74 -1.15
CA GLN A 333 -26.34 -12.07 -0.95
C GLN A 333 -27.50 -12.84 -1.55
#